data_AF-A0A0F6AHI1-F1
#
_entry.id   AF-A0A0F6AHI1-F1
#
_cell.length_a   1.000
_cell.length_b   1.000
_cell.length_c   1.000
_cell.angle_alpha   90.00
_cell.angle_beta   90.00
_cell.angle_gamma   90.00
#
_symmetry.space_group_name_H-M   'P 1'
#
loop_
_entity.id
_entity.type
_entity.pdbx_description
1 polymer ?
#
loop_
_entity_poly.entity_id
_entity_poly.type
_entity_poly.pdbx_seq_one_letter_code
_entity_poly.pdbx_strand_id
1 'polypeptide(L)'
;MKILIIILLLSFLTACGFHPIKLVGYGKKLDEPVSESCFFEKFEEYRASTNYQLSVEVEKAAEEIIYYKLTIDGTKTNDAHEVFTPKSFNESKVFMGNIMRECSA
;
A
#
# COMPACT_ATOMS: atom_id res chain seq x y z
N MET A 1 23.80 -26.68 41.98
CA MET A 1 22.45 -26.13 41.68
C MET A 1 22.46 -24.60 41.71
N LYS A 2 23.11 -23.92 40.75
CA LYS A 2 23.01 -22.43 40.62
C LYS A 2 23.09 -21.92 39.18
N ILE A 3 23.52 -22.75 38.21
CA ILE A 3 23.73 -22.32 36.81
C ILE A 3 22.48 -22.51 35.94
N LEU A 4 21.55 -23.39 36.34
CA LEU A 4 20.34 -23.70 35.56
C LEU A 4 19.29 -22.58 35.51
N ILE A 5 19.38 -21.57 36.38
CA ILE A 5 18.37 -20.50 36.47
C ILE A 5 18.64 -19.38 35.43
N ILE A 6 19.87 -19.24 34.96
CA ILE A 6 20.25 -18.14 34.06
C ILE A 6 19.74 -18.36 32.63
N ILE A 7 19.57 -19.62 32.20
CA ILE A 7 19.12 -19.96 30.84
C ILE A 7 17.61 -19.71 30.66
N LEU A 8 16.83 -19.78 31.74
CA LEU A 8 15.37 -19.63 31.68
C LEU A 8 14.89 -18.19 31.48
N LEU A 9 15.75 -17.19 31.72
CA LEU A 9 15.41 -15.77 31.61
C LEU A 9 15.65 -15.18 30.20
N LEU A 10 16.41 -15.86 29.33
CA LEU A 10 16.66 -15.38 27.97
C LEU A 10 15.57 -15.76 26.96
N SER A 11 14.60 -16.61 27.33
CA SER A 11 13.55 -17.08 26.41
C SER A 11 12.42 -16.08 26.19
N PHE A 12 12.38 -14.98 26.94
CA PHE A 12 11.24 -14.03 26.93
C PHE A 12 11.36 -12.85 25.96
N LEU A 13 12.44 -12.77 25.15
CA LEU A 13 12.66 -11.63 24.24
C LEU A 13 12.37 -11.91 22.76
N THR A 14 11.96 -13.11 22.38
CA THR A 14 11.67 -13.44 20.97
C THR A 14 10.19 -13.71 20.73
N ALA A 15 9.33 -12.83 21.21
CA ALA A 15 7.93 -12.79 20.82
C ALA A 15 7.50 -11.38 20.42
N CYS A 16 8.37 -10.64 19.72
CA CYS A 16 7.88 -9.64 18.77
C CYS A 16 7.44 -10.42 17.53
N GLY A 17 6.28 -11.06 17.63
CA GLY A 17 5.64 -11.70 16.48
C GLY A 17 5.35 -10.60 15.48
N PHE A 18 6.20 -10.49 14.46
CA PHE A 18 5.95 -9.68 13.29
C PHE A 18 4.67 -10.23 12.68
N HIS A 19 3.53 -9.68 13.06
CA HIS A 19 2.28 -9.94 12.38
C HIS A 19 2.45 -9.22 11.04
N PRO A 20 2.62 -9.94 9.91
CA PRO A 20 2.61 -9.27 8.63
C PRO A 20 1.27 -8.58 8.54
N ILE A 21 1.27 -7.25 8.53
CA ILE A 21 0.09 -6.47 8.18
C ILE A 21 -0.30 -7.02 6.81
N LYS A 22 -1.46 -7.68 6.72
CA LYS A 22 -1.95 -8.22 5.45
C LYS A 22 -2.30 -7.03 4.58
N LEU A 23 -1.37 -6.67 3.72
CA LEU A 23 -1.48 -5.56 2.78
C LEU A 23 -2.47 -5.93 1.70
N VAL A 24 -3.36 -5.01 1.34
CA VAL A 24 -4.38 -5.27 0.32
C VAL A 24 -4.11 -4.43 -0.91
N GLY A 25 -3.74 -5.10 -2.00
CA GLY A 25 -3.37 -4.48 -3.27
C GLY A 25 -4.47 -4.57 -4.33
N TYR A 26 -4.65 -3.48 -5.07
CA TYR A 26 -5.43 -3.39 -6.30
C TYR A 26 -4.49 -3.20 -7.49
N GLY A 27 -4.33 -4.25 -8.30
CA GLY A 27 -3.58 -4.22 -9.55
C GLY A 27 -4.50 -3.95 -10.74
N LYS A 28 -4.13 -3.01 -11.60
CA LYS A 28 -4.85 -2.75 -12.86
C LYS A 28 -3.87 -2.47 -14.01
N LYS A 29 -4.10 -3.15 -15.13
CA LYS A 29 -3.58 -2.74 -16.44
C LYS A 29 -4.38 -1.55 -16.94
N LEU A 30 -3.70 -0.49 -17.33
CA LEU A 30 -4.34 0.71 -17.81
C LEU A 30 -4.86 0.50 -19.23
N ASP A 31 -6.05 1.02 -19.48
CA ASP A 31 -6.70 0.94 -20.80
C ASP A 31 -5.93 1.78 -21.83
N GLU A 32 -5.34 2.89 -21.36
CA GLU A 32 -4.41 3.76 -22.08
C GLU A 32 -3.17 3.99 -21.20
N PRO A 33 -1.95 4.00 -21.77
CA PRO A 33 -0.76 4.38 -21.04
C PRO A 33 -0.89 5.81 -20.51
N VAL A 34 -0.31 6.08 -19.33
CA VAL A 34 -0.33 7.40 -18.71
C VAL A 34 1.08 7.91 -18.48
N SER A 35 1.25 9.24 -18.56
CA SER A 35 2.53 9.88 -18.28
C SER A 35 2.99 9.58 -16.85
N GLU A 36 4.26 9.17 -16.69
CA GLU A 36 4.86 8.89 -15.39
C GLU A 36 4.79 10.09 -14.45
N SER A 37 5.10 11.29 -14.94
CA SER A 37 5.12 12.51 -14.12
C SER A 37 3.74 12.82 -13.56
N CYS A 38 2.71 12.78 -14.42
CA CYS A 38 1.33 13.00 -14.00
C CYS A 38 0.87 11.93 -13.01
N PHE A 39 1.17 10.66 -13.26
CA PHE A 39 0.77 9.57 -12.37
C PHE A 39 1.30 9.77 -10.95
N PHE A 40 2.60 10.06 -10.80
CA PHE A 40 3.20 10.23 -9.49
C PHE A 40 2.77 11.52 -8.79
N GLU A 41 2.54 12.60 -9.54
CA GLU A 41 1.93 13.83 -9.00
C GLU A 41 0.57 13.52 -8.39
N LYS A 42 -0.32 12.85 -9.14
CA LYS A 42 -1.66 12.48 -8.68
C LYS A 42 -1.64 11.47 -7.53
N PHE A 43 -0.68 10.55 -7.53
CA PHE A 43 -0.48 9.64 -6.41
C PHE A 43 -0.11 10.37 -5.13
N GLU A 44 0.80 11.34 -5.19
CA GLU A 44 1.23 12.11 -4.02
C GLU A 44 0.12 13.05 -3.51
N GLU A 45 -0.61 13.71 -4.41
CA GLU A 45 -1.82 14.47 -4.05
C GLU A 45 -2.83 13.60 -3.30
N TYR A 46 -3.11 12.41 -3.83
CA TYR A 46 -4.04 11.48 -3.22
C TYR A 46 -3.55 10.97 -1.87
N ARG A 47 -2.26 10.58 -1.77
CA ARG A 47 -1.62 10.12 -0.53
C ARG A 47 -1.65 11.18 0.58
N ALA A 48 -1.50 12.45 0.20
CA ALA A 48 -1.61 13.57 1.12
C ALA A 48 -3.06 13.80 1.60
N SER A 49 -4.05 13.57 0.74
CA SER A 49 -5.47 13.79 1.04
C SER A 49 -6.12 12.71 1.92
N THR A 50 -5.51 11.52 1.99
CA THR A 50 -6.08 10.37 2.68
C THR A 50 -5.41 10.07 4.02
N ASN A 51 -6.16 9.42 4.90
CA ASN A 51 -5.64 8.86 6.14
C ASN A 51 -5.16 7.42 5.99
N TYR A 52 -5.25 6.82 4.79
CA TYR A 52 -4.67 5.51 4.52
C TYR A 52 -3.15 5.60 4.32
N GLN A 53 -2.43 4.52 4.62
CA GLN A 53 -1.04 4.37 4.18
C GLN A 53 -1.08 3.77 2.78
N LEU A 54 -0.48 4.44 1.79
CA LEU A 54 -0.53 4.02 0.40
C LEU A 54 0.87 3.69 -0.11
N SER A 55 0.97 2.63 -0.90
CA SER A 55 2.16 2.36 -1.73
C SER A 55 1.74 1.96 -3.15
N VAL A 56 2.62 2.16 -4.11
CA VAL A 56 2.34 1.84 -5.51
C VAL A 56 3.55 1.18 -6.16
N GLU A 57 3.30 0.10 -6.90
CA GLU A 57 4.24 -0.52 -7.83
C GLU A 57 3.75 -0.22 -9.25
N VAL A 58 4.65 0.09 -10.19
CA VAL A 58 4.30 0.42 -11.59
C VAL A 58 5.12 -0.39 -12.58
N GLU A 59 4.52 -0.72 -13.72
CA GLU A 59 5.20 -1.25 -14.91
C GLU A 59 5.14 -0.20 -16.02
N LYS A 60 6.24 -0.05 -16.75
CA LYS A 60 6.41 0.99 -17.77
C LYS A 60 6.68 0.40 -19.14
N ALA A 61 6.21 1.09 -20.17
CA ALA A 61 6.63 0.91 -21.55
C ALA A 61 6.85 2.29 -22.18
N ALA A 62 8.00 2.52 -22.83
CA ALA A 62 8.32 3.79 -23.49
C ALA A 62 8.09 5.05 -22.61
N GLU A 63 8.54 5.01 -21.35
CA GLU A 63 8.38 6.11 -20.36
C GLU A 63 6.94 6.38 -19.90
N GLU A 64 5.98 5.57 -20.34
CA GLU A 64 4.59 5.62 -19.90
C GLU A 64 4.30 4.46 -18.95
N ILE A 65 3.42 4.69 -17.99
CA ILE A 65 2.93 3.64 -17.10
C ILE A 65 1.81 2.90 -17.81
N ILE A 66 1.94 1.58 -17.89
CA ILE A 66 0.97 0.68 -18.54
C ILE A 66 0.23 -0.21 -17.53
N TYR A 67 0.78 -0.36 -16.33
CA TYR A 67 0.19 -1.11 -15.25
C TYR A 67 0.62 -0.50 -13.92
N TYR A 68 -0.28 -0.54 -12.95
CA TYR A 68 0.04 -0.20 -11.57
C TYR A 68 -0.61 -1.18 -10.60
N LYS A 69 -0.02 -1.30 -9.42
CA LYS A 69 -0.57 -1.99 -8.26
C LYS A 69 -0.55 -1.04 -7.08
N LEU A 70 -1.72 -0.53 -6.72
CA LEU A 70 -1.94 0.31 -5.56
C LEU A 70 -2.21 -0.56 -4.34
N THR A 71 -1.41 -0.40 -3.30
CA THR A 71 -1.64 -1.04 -2.00
C THR A 71 -2.20 -0.02 -1.02
N ILE A 72 -3.26 -0.37 -0.31
CA ILE A 72 -3.94 0.48 0.67
C ILE A 72 -3.91 -0.21 2.04
N ASP A 73 -3.17 0.37 2.98
CA ASP A 73 -2.83 -0.24 4.26
C ASP A 73 -3.33 0.59 5.42
N GLY A 74 -4.33 0.06 6.12
CA GLY A 74 -4.86 0.58 7.38
C GLY A 74 -5.11 2.11 7.42
N THR A 75 -5.33 2.66 8.60
CA THR A 75 -5.34 4.11 8.78
C THR A 75 -4.05 4.57 9.48
N LYS A 76 -3.67 5.84 9.30
CA LYS A 76 -2.60 6.53 10.05
C LYS A 76 -2.83 6.50 11.58
N THR A 77 -4.01 6.04 12.02
CA THR A 77 -4.47 6.00 13.41
C THR A 77 -4.56 4.59 14.00
N ASN A 78 -3.80 3.60 13.47
CA ASN A 78 -3.66 2.21 13.95
C ASN A 78 -4.74 1.19 13.54
N ASP A 79 -5.70 1.53 12.68
CA ASP A 79 -6.66 0.53 12.19
C ASP A 79 -6.08 -0.24 11.01
N ALA A 80 -5.31 -1.30 11.26
CA ALA A 80 -4.87 -2.21 10.20
C ALA A 80 -6.07 -3.08 9.75
N HIS A 81 -6.42 -3.03 8.47
CA HIS A 81 -7.47 -3.88 7.90
C HIS A 81 -6.83 -5.00 7.06
N GLU A 82 -7.17 -6.25 7.38
CA GLU A 82 -6.65 -7.44 6.68
C GLU A 82 -7.30 -7.69 5.30
N VAL A 83 -8.38 -6.96 4.99
CA VAL A 83 -9.15 -7.08 3.74
C VAL A 83 -9.57 -5.70 3.26
N PHE A 84 -9.84 -5.56 1.96
CA PHE A 84 -10.48 -4.35 1.44
C PHE A 84 -11.81 -4.15 2.17
N THR A 85 -11.89 -3.08 2.92
CA THR A 85 -13.19 -2.57 3.38
C THR A 85 -13.90 -1.97 2.17
N PRO A 86 -15.25 -1.90 2.16
CA PRO A 86 -15.97 -1.18 1.12
C PRO A 86 -15.47 0.25 0.91
N LYS A 87 -15.00 0.90 1.99
CA LYS A 87 -14.38 2.23 1.95
C LYS A 87 -13.05 2.19 1.20
N SER A 88 -12.09 1.37 1.62
CA SER A 88 -10.77 1.31 0.96
C SER A 88 -10.86 0.82 -0.49
N PHE A 89 -11.84 -0.03 -0.83
CA PHE A 89 -12.13 -0.37 -2.22
C PHE A 89 -12.70 0.82 -3.01
N ASN A 90 -13.55 1.66 -2.40
CA ASN A 90 -14.05 2.85 -3.07
C ASN A 90 -12.93 3.88 -3.30
N GLU A 91 -12.06 4.05 -2.31
CA GLU A 91 -10.85 4.87 -2.38
C GLU A 91 -9.95 4.46 -3.56
N SER A 92 -9.68 3.16 -3.75
CA SER A 92 -8.86 2.70 -4.91
C SER A 92 -9.51 3.01 -6.26
N LYS A 93 -10.84 2.94 -6.36
CA LYS A 93 -11.58 3.33 -7.58
C LYS A 93 -11.53 4.83 -7.84
N VAL A 94 -11.61 5.65 -6.80
CA VAL A 94 -11.49 7.12 -6.93
C VAL A 94 -10.11 7.48 -7.43
N PHE A 95 -9.05 6.90 -6.84
CA PHE A 95 -7.69 7.07 -7.33
C PHE A 95 -7.55 6.70 -8.81
N MET A 96 -8.05 5.52 -9.20
CA MET A 96 -8.05 5.06 -10.58
C MET A 96 -8.76 6.03 -11.53
N GLY A 97 -9.92 6.55 -11.13
CA GLY A 97 -10.68 7.52 -11.92
C GLY A 97 -9.91 8.83 -12.14
N ASN A 98 -9.21 9.32 -11.12
CA ASN A 98 -8.39 10.53 -11.23
C ASN A 98 -7.22 10.32 -12.20
N ILE A 99 -6.52 9.17 -12.09
CA ILE A 99 -5.41 8.84 -12.99
C ILE A 99 -5.89 8.77 -14.45
N MET A 100 -6.95 8.02 -14.73
CA MET A 100 -7.45 7.87 -16.11
C MET A 100 -8.01 9.18 -16.69
N ARG A 101 -8.55 10.07 -15.85
CA ARG A 101 -9.12 11.33 -16.33
C ARG A 101 -8.06 12.40 -16.57
N GLU A 102 -7.01 12.42 -15.77
CA GLU A 102 -6.06 13.54 -15.73
C GLU A 102 -4.71 13.22 -16.36
N CYS A 103 -4.38 11.93 -16.52
CA CYS A 103 -3.07 11.50 -17.00
C CYS A 103 -3.11 10.66 -18.28
N SER A 104 -4.30 10.28 -18.77
CA SER A 104 -4.46 9.72 -20.11
C SER A 104 -4.26 10.81 -21.17
N ALA A 105 -3.57 10.46 -22.25
CA ALA A 105 -3.27 11.34 -23.38
C ALA A 105 -4.51 11.64 -24.25
#